data_AF-A0A9P5YRI4-F1
#
_entry.id   AF-A0A9P5YRI4-F1
#
_cell.length_a   1.000
_cell.length_b   1.000
_cell.length_c   1.000
_cell.angle_alpha   90.00
_cell.angle_beta   90.00
_cell.angle_gamma   90.00
#
_symmetry.space_group_name_H-M   'P 1'
#
loop_
_entity.id
_entity.type
_entity.pdbx_description
1 polymer ?
#
loop_
_entity_poly.entity_id
_entity_poly.type
_entity_poly.pdbx_seq_one_letter_code
_entity_poly.pdbx_strand_id
1 'polypeptide(L)'
;APGSADAELARMNREGIVHAVLTDNSASLIFGANTVYRITSHLWRKNHIRIDVYFASAVTAPLGEAVPAPFNSISDLIFFALLRGGKYCAGIENCHPHVAAALSRCGYTEELMLAVETLSPDELEQFCSHWRKAIQEELGTQTIFDGKVHDVYDSRLTLPVTFPNTEACRLYKDPLTSWSLGQCVPTSAVAAWSAPLAPSHLALSISHLARFSFQYFDWRNKSVFKAEFAQHVWPGILSQMIYSVCY
;
A
#
# COMPACT_ATOMS: atom_id res chain seq x y z
N ALA A 1 -5.41 -8.45 -10.83
CA ALA A 1 -3.98 -8.38 -10.45
C ALA A 1 -3.34 -9.74 -10.68
N PRO A 2 -2.23 -9.82 -11.42
CA PRO A 2 -1.48 -11.07 -11.60
C PRO A 2 -0.64 -11.47 -10.36
N GLY A 3 -0.33 -10.51 -9.49
CA GLY A 3 0.35 -10.74 -8.22
C GLY A 3 -0.38 -10.08 -7.04
N SER A 4 0.27 -9.12 -6.38
CA SER A 4 -0.31 -8.38 -5.26
C SER A 4 -1.39 -7.39 -5.72
N ALA A 5 -2.59 -7.46 -5.13
CA ALA A 5 -3.64 -6.46 -5.37
C ALA A 5 -3.20 -5.03 -4.99
N ASP A 6 -2.43 -4.88 -3.89
CA ASP A 6 -1.89 -3.58 -3.47
C ASP A 6 -0.94 -2.99 -4.52
N ALA A 7 -0.10 -3.85 -5.13
CA ALA A 7 0.85 -3.42 -6.15
C ALA A 7 0.13 -3.04 -7.45
N GLU A 8 -0.89 -3.81 -7.84
CA GLU A 8 -1.74 -3.50 -8.99
C GLU A 8 -2.46 -2.16 -8.80
N LEU A 9 -3.08 -1.94 -7.64
CA LEU A 9 -3.77 -0.69 -7.32
C LEU A 9 -2.81 0.49 -7.26
N ALA A 10 -1.62 0.32 -6.66
CA ALA A 10 -0.57 1.33 -6.68
C ALA A 10 -0.13 1.66 -8.11
N ARG A 11 0.01 0.66 -8.98
CA ARG A 11 0.32 0.87 -10.40
C ARG A 11 -0.80 1.62 -11.11
N MET A 12 -2.06 1.22 -10.95
CA MET A 12 -3.22 1.92 -11.52
C MET A 12 -3.31 3.38 -11.05
N ASN A 13 -2.97 3.64 -9.78
CA ASN A 13 -2.97 4.99 -9.23
C ASN A 13 -1.83 5.86 -9.81
N ARG A 14 -0.64 5.30 -10.02
CA ARG A 14 0.48 6.00 -10.69
C ARG A 14 0.17 6.34 -12.15
N GLU A 15 -0.52 5.44 -12.84
CA GLU A 15 -0.93 5.62 -14.25
C GLU A 15 -2.18 6.51 -14.39
N GLY A 16 -2.75 7.02 -13.29
CA GLY A 16 -3.92 7.90 -13.31
C GLY A 16 -5.24 7.22 -13.66
N ILE A 17 -5.29 5.88 -13.65
CA ILE A 17 -6.53 5.11 -13.90
C ILE A 17 -7.49 5.22 -12.72
N VAL A 18 -6.96 5.30 -11.50
CA VAL A 18 -7.73 5.58 -10.28
C VAL A 18 -7.07 6.72 -9.51
N HIS A 19 -7.88 7.60 -8.93
CA HIS A 19 -7.37 8.77 -8.20
C HIS A 19 -6.80 8.44 -6.82
N ALA A 20 -7.29 7.39 -6.17
CA ALA A 20 -6.83 6.96 -4.85
C ALA A 20 -7.01 5.44 -4.66
N VAL A 21 -6.20 4.85 -3.78
CA VAL A 21 -6.33 3.46 -3.36
C VAL A 21 -7.03 3.39 -1.99
N LEU A 22 -8.19 2.75 -1.92
CA LEU A 22 -8.90 2.47 -0.66
C LEU A 22 -8.46 1.12 -0.10
N THR A 23 -7.91 1.10 1.11
CA THR A 23 -7.39 -0.12 1.75
C THR A 23 -7.48 -0.02 3.28
N ASP A 24 -7.35 -1.13 4.01
CA ASP A 24 -7.25 -1.16 5.47
C ASP A 24 -5.78 -1.09 5.97
N ASN A 25 -4.83 -1.22 5.05
CA ASN A 25 -3.39 -1.21 5.31
C ASN A 25 -2.67 -0.07 4.57
N SER A 26 -1.34 -0.06 4.61
CA SER A 26 -0.50 0.96 3.95
C SER A 26 0.46 0.38 2.90
N ALA A 27 0.31 -0.91 2.54
CA ALA A 27 1.25 -1.60 1.65
C ALA A 27 1.32 -0.96 0.26
N SER A 28 0.23 -0.36 -0.21
CA SER A 28 0.18 0.35 -1.49
C SER A 28 1.14 1.54 -1.57
N LEU A 29 1.49 2.19 -0.43
CA LEU A 29 2.50 3.26 -0.42
C LEU A 29 3.89 2.75 -0.78
N ILE A 30 4.26 1.55 -0.27
CA ILE A 30 5.56 0.92 -0.56
C ILE A 30 5.69 0.61 -2.06
N PHE A 31 4.57 0.23 -2.70
CA PHE A 31 4.52 0.00 -4.15
C PHE A 31 4.38 1.29 -4.99
N GLY A 32 4.45 2.46 -4.35
CA GLY A 32 4.48 3.76 -5.01
C GLY A 32 3.11 4.38 -5.31
N ALA A 33 2.04 3.99 -4.60
CA ALA A 33 0.77 4.71 -4.73
C ALA A 33 0.92 6.18 -4.31
N ASN A 34 0.38 7.10 -5.11
CA ASN A 34 0.42 8.54 -4.85
C ASN A 34 -0.58 8.96 -3.75
N THR A 35 -1.75 8.32 -3.69
CA THR A 35 -2.80 8.65 -2.71
C THR A 35 -3.45 7.38 -2.17
N VAL A 36 -3.44 7.22 -0.85
CA VAL A 36 -4.00 6.06 -0.14
C VAL A 36 -5.02 6.53 0.89
N TYR A 37 -6.24 6.00 0.79
CA TYR A 37 -7.32 6.15 1.75
C TYR A 37 -7.32 4.91 2.64
N ARG A 38 -6.85 5.07 3.87
CA ARG A 38 -6.78 3.97 4.83
C ARG A 38 -8.01 3.97 5.74
N ILE A 39 -8.75 2.87 5.72
CA ILE A 39 -9.87 2.65 6.63
C ILE A 39 -9.30 2.30 8.01
N THR A 40 -9.57 3.13 9.03
CA THR A 40 -9.02 2.95 10.38
C THR A 40 -10.07 2.65 11.46
N SER A 41 -11.35 2.73 11.13
CA SER A 41 -12.41 2.25 12.01
C SER A 41 -12.64 0.75 11.82
N HIS A 42 -12.19 -0.08 12.77
CA HIS A 42 -12.54 -1.51 12.83
C HIS A 42 -13.95 -1.75 13.40
N LEU A 43 -14.48 -0.76 14.12
CA LEU A 43 -15.83 -0.77 14.64
C LEU A 43 -16.68 0.10 13.73
N TRP A 44 -17.47 -0.54 12.87
CA TRP A 44 -18.64 0.03 12.21
C TRP A 44 -19.64 0.48 13.29
N ARG A 45 -19.30 1.53 14.07
CA ARG A 45 -20.20 2.13 15.05
C ARG A 45 -21.27 2.85 14.26
N LYS A 46 -22.29 2.08 13.90
CA LYS A 46 -23.59 2.37 13.28
C LYS A 46 -23.69 3.36 12.12
N ASN A 47 -22.79 4.35 11.91
CA ASN A 47 -22.91 5.35 10.84
C ASN A 47 -21.61 6.13 10.48
N HIS A 48 -20.43 5.81 11.02
CA HIS A 48 -19.20 6.55 10.67
C HIS A 48 -18.07 5.61 10.26
N ILE A 49 -17.54 5.82 9.05
CA ILE A 49 -16.29 5.23 8.57
C ILE A 49 -15.22 6.29 8.75
N ARG A 50 -14.15 5.97 9.48
CA ARG A 50 -12.97 6.84 9.53
C ARG A 50 -12.00 6.42 8.44
N ILE A 51 -11.62 7.39 7.62
CA ILE A 51 -10.63 7.24 6.57
C ILE A 51 -9.50 8.24 6.88
N ASP A 52 -8.30 7.72 7.06
CA ASP A 52 -7.09 8.54 7.11
C ASP A 52 -6.49 8.60 5.70
N VAL A 53 -6.09 9.79 5.25
CA VAL A 53 -5.57 10.02 3.89
C VAL A 53 -4.06 10.18 3.94
N TYR A 54 -3.36 9.42 3.10
CA TYR A 54 -1.91 9.46 2.97
C TYR A 54 -1.52 9.84 1.55
N PHE A 55 -0.60 10.78 1.43
CA PHE A 55 0.01 11.18 0.17
C PHE A 55 1.45 10.70 0.12
N ALA A 56 1.90 10.20 -1.03
CA ALA A 56 3.30 9.83 -1.22
C ALA A 56 4.25 11.01 -0.95
N SER A 57 3.83 12.23 -1.28
CA SER A 57 4.61 13.45 -1.00
C SER A 57 4.88 13.65 0.50
N ALA A 58 3.98 13.22 1.38
CA ALA A 58 4.18 13.35 2.84
C ALA A 58 5.22 12.35 3.40
N VAL A 59 5.66 11.37 2.60
CA VAL A 59 6.73 10.44 2.97
C VAL A 59 8.10 11.14 2.95
N THR A 60 8.28 12.05 2.00
CA THR A 60 9.56 12.73 1.74
C THR A 60 9.54 14.23 2.04
N ALA A 61 8.36 14.82 2.23
CA ALA A 61 8.21 16.21 2.62
C ALA A 61 8.18 16.36 4.15
N PRO A 62 8.90 17.34 4.71
CA PRO A 62 8.76 17.70 6.11
C PRO A 62 7.37 18.31 6.38
N LEU A 63 6.83 18.06 7.57
CA LEU A 63 5.57 18.64 8.01
C LEU A 63 5.84 19.94 8.77
N GLY A 64 6.05 21.03 8.03
CA GLY A 64 6.51 22.30 8.58
C GLY A 64 7.98 22.26 9.02
N GLU A 65 8.47 23.33 9.64
CA GLU A 65 9.89 23.46 9.99
C GLU A 65 10.33 22.53 11.15
N ALA A 66 9.39 22.09 12.00
CA ALA A 66 9.69 21.37 13.23
C ALA A 66 9.63 19.83 13.08
N VAL A 67 9.05 19.29 12.01
CA VAL A 67 8.89 17.85 11.81
C VAL A 67 9.60 17.44 10.52
N PRO A 68 10.78 16.79 10.62
CA PRO A 68 11.50 16.33 9.44
C PRO A 68 10.66 15.28 8.68
N ALA A 69 10.98 15.12 7.40
CA ALA A 69 10.38 14.05 6.61
C ALA A 69 10.65 12.68 7.27
N PRO A 70 9.66 11.78 7.29
CA PRO A 70 9.84 10.47 7.92
C PRO A 70 10.91 9.64 7.19
N PHE A 71 11.06 9.84 5.88
CA PHE A 71 12.02 9.16 5.01
C PHE A 71 12.60 10.13 3.96
N ASN A 72 13.71 9.76 3.31
CA ASN A 72 14.31 10.56 2.24
C ASN A 72 13.72 10.21 0.87
N SER A 73 13.32 8.94 0.69
CA SER A 73 12.71 8.43 -0.53
C SER A 73 11.55 7.48 -0.23
N ILE A 74 10.71 7.19 -1.23
CA ILE A 74 9.71 6.12 -1.11
C ILE A 74 10.39 4.75 -0.96
N SER A 75 11.56 4.56 -1.59
CA SER A 75 12.33 3.32 -1.51
C SER A 75 12.71 2.99 -0.07
N ASP A 76 12.93 3.99 0.78
CA ASP A 76 13.23 3.79 2.21
C ASP A 76 12.11 3.01 2.95
N LEU A 77 10.87 3.06 2.46
CA LEU A 77 9.79 2.21 2.99
C LEU A 77 10.03 0.71 2.73
N ILE A 78 10.76 0.37 1.65
CA ILE A 78 11.18 -1.01 1.38
C ILE A 78 12.15 -1.46 2.48
N PHE A 79 13.18 -0.67 2.77
CA PHE A 79 14.14 -1.02 3.81
C PHE A 79 13.50 -1.05 5.20
N PHE A 80 12.58 -0.11 5.48
CA PHE A 80 11.75 -0.16 6.69
C PHE A 80 10.96 -1.47 6.79
N ALA A 81 10.36 -1.95 5.70
CA ALA A 81 9.65 -3.22 5.65
C ALA A 81 10.57 -4.43 5.79
N LEU A 82 11.79 -4.39 5.24
CA LEU A 82 12.81 -5.43 5.44
C LEU A 82 13.22 -5.53 6.91
N LEU A 83 13.32 -4.40 7.61
CA LEU A 83 13.70 -4.35 9.03
C LEU A 83 12.56 -4.75 9.97
N ARG A 84 11.34 -4.24 9.74
CA ARG A 84 10.18 -4.46 10.61
C ARG A 84 9.37 -5.69 10.28
N GLY A 85 9.59 -6.25 9.11
CA GLY A 85 8.73 -7.26 8.53
C GLY A 85 7.59 -6.62 7.77
N GLY A 86 7.14 -7.34 6.75
CA GLY A 86 6.05 -6.94 5.89
C GLY A 86 5.53 -8.15 5.13
N LYS A 87 4.95 -7.90 3.94
CA LYS A 87 4.32 -8.94 3.14
C LYS A 87 5.27 -10.07 2.71
N TYR A 88 6.53 -9.73 2.44
CA TYR A 88 7.50 -10.65 1.82
C TYR A 88 8.64 -11.09 2.76
N CYS A 89 8.67 -10.62 4.00
CA CYS A 89 9.70 -11.00 4.96
C CYS A 89 9.22 -10.81 6.40
N ALA A 90 9.78 -11.60 7.33
CA ALA A 90 9.42 -11.54 8.74
C ALA A 90 10.02 -10.33 9.49
N GLY A 91 11.02 -9.67 8.91
CA GLY A 91 11.77 -8.62 9.58
C GLY A 91 12.90 -9.15 10.45
N ILE A 92 13.48 -8.25 11.24
CA ILE A 92 14.53 -8.54 12.20
C ILE A 92 13.95 -8.43 13.61
N GLU A 93 14.26 -9.41 14.44
CA GLU A 93 13.87 -9.41 15.85
C GLU A 93 14.45 -8.19 16.58
N ASN A 94 13.71 -7.63 17.53
CA ASN A 94 14.11 -6.46 18.32
C ASN A 94 14.38 -5.17 17.51
N CYS A 95 14.07 -5.12 16.20
CA CYS A 95 14.18 -3.89 15.44
C CYS A 95 12.97 -2.97 15.70
N HIS A 96 13.10 -1.98 16.57
CA HIS A 96 11.97 -1.08 16.88
C HIS A 96 11.64 -0.12 15.71
N PRO A 97 10.38 0.35 15.58
CA PRO A 97 9.97 1.23 14.47
C PRO A 97 10.79 2.51 14.29
N HIS A 98 11.17 3.19 15.38
CA HIS A 98 11.99 4.40 15.27
C HIS A 98 13.43 4.09 14.85
N VAL A 99 14.01 2.93 15.24
CA VAL A 99 15.33 2.47 14.76
C VAL A 99 15.24 2.16 13.27
N ALA A 100 14.23 1.40 12.86
CA ALA A 100 14.02 1.08 11.45
C ALA A 100 13.86 2.36 10.61
N ALA A 101 13.09 3.34 11.09
CA ALA A 101 12.95 4.62 10.41
C ALA A 101 14.26 5.42 10.35
N ALA A 102 15.05 5.43 11.44
CA ALA A 102 16.36 6.09 11.47
C ALA A 102 17.33 5.44 10.47
N LEU A 103 17.50 4.12 10.51
CA LEU A 103 18.32 3.38 9.56
C LEU A 103 17.88 3.59 8.11
N SER A 104 16.57 3.65 7.87
CA SER A 104 16.03 3.87 6.53
C SER A 104 16.40 5.24 5.96
N ARG A 105 16.68 6.24 6.81
CA ARG A 105 17.16 7.57 6.40
C ARG A 105 18.68 7.66 6.20
N CYS A 106 19.43 6.61 6.48
CA CYS A 106 20.89 6.62 6.34
C CYS A 106 21.40 6.40 4.91
N GLY A 107 20.50 6.15 3.95
CA GLY A 107 20.88 5.96 2.54
C GLY A 107 21.25 4.51 2.16
N TYR A 108 21.20 3.57 3.10
CA TYR A 108 21.48 2.14 2.84
C TYR A 108 20.55 1.50 1.81
N THR A 109 19.37 2.09 1.59
CA THR A 109 18.36 1.51 0.70
C THR A 109 18.80 1.56 -0.76
N GLU A 110 19.28 2.72 -1.24
CA GLU A 110 19.56 2.90 -2.67
C GLU A 110 20.70 1.99 -3.14
N GLU A 111 21.77 1.90 -2.37
CA GLU A 111 22.90 1.00 -2.65
C GLU A 111 22.47 -0.48 -2.63
N LEU A 112 21.60 -0.88 -1.70
CA LEU A 112 21.08 -2.25 -1.65
C LEU A 112 20.22 -2.56 -2.89
N MET A 113 19.33 -1.65 -3.26
CA MET A 113 18.44 -1.85 -4.41
C MET A 113 19.24 -1.88 -5.72
N LEU A 114 20.31 -1.10 -5.84
CA LEU A 114 21.22 -1.13 -6.99
C LEU A 114 22.02 -2.44 -7.03
N ALA A 115 22.55 -2.88 -5.89
CA ALA A 115 23.30 -4.14 -5.79
C ALA A 115 22.43 -5.35 -6.17
N VAL A 116 21.18 -5.41 -5.70
CA VAL A 116 20.23 -6.49 -6.00
C VAL A 116 19.92 -6.61 -7.50
N GLU A 117 19.99 -5.51 -8.25
CA GLU A 117 19.74 -5.48 -9.69
C GLU A 117 20.97 -5.81 -10.54
N THR A 118 22.15 -5.39 -10.08
CA THR A 118 23.33 -5.31 -10.95
C THR A 118 24.39 -6.36 -10.67
N LEU A 119 24.46 -6.88 -9.43
CA LEU A 119 25.49 -7.83 -9.03
C LEU A 119 25.09 -9.28 -9.30
N SER A 120 26.08 -10.11 -9.61
CA SER A 120 25.90 -11.57 -9.62
C SER A 120 25.61 -12.11 -8.21
N PRO A 121 25.09 -13.34 -8.06
CA PRO A 121 24.79 -13.91 -6.74
C PRO A 121 25.97 -13.89 -5.75
N ASP A 122 27.17 -14.22 -6.21
CA ASP A 122 28.37 -14.27 -5.36
C ASP A 122 28.83 -12.85 -4.94
N GLU A 123 28.80 -11.90 -5.87
CA GLU A 123 29.12 -10.50 -5.59
C GLU A 123 28.08 -9.87 -4.66
N LEU A 124 26.80 -10.23 -4.82
CA LEU A 124 25.71 -9.75 -3.98
C LEU A 124 25.85 -10.25 -2.54
N GLU A 125 26.26 -11.51 -2.34
CA GLU A 125 26.52 -12.03 -1.00
C GLU A 125 27.67 -11.28 -0.31
N GLN A 126 28.76 -11.03 -1.05
CA GLN A 126 29.88 -10.23 -0.56
C GLN A 126 29.46 -8.80 -0.24
N PHE A 127 28.71 -8.15 -1.13
CA PHE A 127 28.15 -6.81 -0.90
C PHE A 127 27.29 -6.81 0.37
N CYS A 128 26.35 -7.73 0.51
CA CYS A 128 25.46 -7.82 1.67
C CYS A 128 26.24 -8.00 2.97
N SER A 129 27.36 -8.73 2.94
CA SER A 129 28.24 -8.89 4.10
C SER A 129 28.86 -7.57 4.56
N HIS A 130 29.46 -6.81 3.63
CA HIS A 130 30.06 -5.50 3.93
C HIS A 130 28.99 -4.47 4.33
N TRP A 131 27.86 -4.47 3.62
CA TRP A 131 26.71 -3.62 3.87
C TRP A 131 26.12 -3.83 5.27
N ARG A 132 25.91 -5.09 5.69
CA ARG A 132 25.49 -5.43 7.06
C ARG A 132 26.49 -4.91 8.10
N LYS A 133 27.80 -5.08 7.84
CA LYS A 133 28.85 -4.66 8.77
C LYS A 133 28.82 -3.14 8.97
N ALA A 134 28.66 -2.37 7.90
CA ALA A 134 28.53 -0.91 7.97
C ALA A 134 27.33 -0.48 8.81
N ILE A 135 26.17 -1.11 8.64
CA ILE A 135 24.99 -0.83 9.47
C ILE A 135 25.22 -1.21 10.94
N GLN A 136 25.89 -2.33 11.20
CA GLN A 136 26.17 -2.79 12.56
C GLN A 136 27.17 -1.85 13.27
N GLU A 137 28.15 -1.31 12.55
CA GLU A 137 29.06 -0.27 13.04
C GLU A 137 28.30 1.02 13.36
N GLU A 138 27.41 1.46 12.47
CA GLU A 138 26.57 2.65 12.69
C GLU A 138 25.67 2.50 13.93
N LEU A 139 25.03 1.33 14.09
CA LEU A 139 24.24 1.01 15.28
C LEU A 139 25.07 1.05 16.57
N GLY A 140 26.35 0.67 16.51
CA GLY A 140 27.27 0.71 17.64
C GLY A 140 27.71 2.13 18.01
N THR A 141 27.87 3.02 17.02
CA THR A 141 28.28 4.42 17.24
C THR A 141 27.15 5.34 17.70
N GLN A 142 25.88 4.94 17.50
CA GLN A 142 24.67 5.67 17.89
C GLN A 142 24.51 7.07 17.26
N THR A 143 25.29 7.40 16.23
CA THR A 143 25.28 8.70 15.56
C THR A 143 23.95 9.03 14.88
N ILE A 144 23.21 8.02 14.40
CA ILE A 144 21.91 8.18 13.72
C ILE A 144 20.75 8.63 14.62
N PHE A 145 20.96 8.70 15.93
CA PHE A 145 19.90 8.94 16.91
C PHE A 145 19.89 10.36 17.50
N ASP A 146 20.72 11.28 16.98
CA ASP A 146 20.84 12.67 17.45
C ASP A 146 21.04 12.80 18.98
N GLY A 147 21.68 11.82 19.62
CA GLY A 147 21.86 11.78 21.07
C GLY A 147 20.56 11.70 21.89
N LYS A 148 19.41 11.43 21.28
CA LYS A 148 18.10 11.32 21.98
C LYS A 148 17.82 9.92 22.51
N VAL A 149 18.79 9.02 22.39
CA VAL A 149 18.66 7.62 22.75
C VAL A 149 19.73 7.33 23.77
N HIS A 150 19.41 7.61 25.04
CA HIS A 150 20.37 7.38 26.11
C HIS A 150 20.08 6.17 26.99
N ASP A 151 18.93 5.48 26.89
CA ASP A 151 18.67 4.34 27.80
C ASP A 151 17.81 3.18 27.27
N VAL A 152 17.19 3.26 26.09
CA VAL A 152 16.04 2.36 25.75
C VAL A 152 16.21 1.51 24.50
N TYR A 153 17.17 1.81 23.61
CA TYR A 153 17.32 1.04 22.38
C TYR A 153 18.45 0.06 22.49
N ASP A 154 18.03 -1.19 22.40
CA ASP A 154 18.76 -2.36 22.79
C ASP A 154 20.08 -2.47 22.03
N SER A 155 21.18 -2.61 22.76
CA SER A 155 22.46 -3.11 22.26
C SER A 155 22.38 -4.52 21.65
N ARG A 156 21.17 -5.05 21.43
CA ARG A 156 20.84 -6.38 20.93
C ARG A 156 20.37 -6.42 19.47
N LEU A 157 20.10 -5.28 18.80
CA LEU A 157 19.76 -5.33 17.37
C LEU A 157 20.97 -5.81 16.57
N THR A 158 20.89 -7.04 16.08
CA THR A 158 21.92 -7.69 15.29
C THR A 158 21.34 -8.07 13.94
N LEU A 159 22.00 -7.67 12.85
CA LEU A 159 21.58 -8.11 11.52
C LEU A 159 22.00 -9.57 11.30
N PRO A 160 21.05 -10.51 11.06
CA PRO A 160 21.41 -11.89 10.82
C PRO A 160 22.13 -12.05 9.48
N VAL A 161 22.94 -13.10 9.33
CA VAL A 161 23.67 -13.38 8.09
C VAL A 161 22.75 -13.56 6.86
N THR A 162 21.49 -13.94 7.09
CA THR A 162 20.45 -14.09 6.08
C THR A 162 19.79 -12.77 5.67
N PHE A 163 20.08 -11.66 6.34
CA PHE A 163 19.54 -10.34 6.02
C PHE A 163 20.46 -9.58 5.05
N PRO A 164 19.97 -8.90 4.00
CA PRO A 164 18.59 -8.71 3.66
C PRO A 164 18.03 -9.90 2.85
N ASN A 165 16.71 -10.07 2.91
CA ASN A 165 16.02 -10.96 1.98
C ASN A 165 15.97 -10.27 0.61
N THR A 166 16.92 -10.62 -0.27
CA THR A 166 17.09 -10.01 -1.59
C THR A 166 15.92 -10.29 -2.53
N GLU A 167 15.19 -11.39 -2.33
CA GLU A 167 13.96 -11.66 -3.07
C GLU A 167 12.82 -10.74 -2.65
N ALA A 168 12.69 -10.46 -1.36
CA ALA A 168 11.74 -9.45 -0.89
C ALA A 168 12.06 -8.06 -1.47
N CYS A 169 13.35 -7.70 -1.62
CA CYS A 169 13.75 -6.46 -2.30
C CYS A 169 13.18 -6.41 -3.73
N ARG A 170 13.36 -7.48 -4.52
CA ARG A 170 12.85 -7.57 -5.90
C ARG A 170 11.33 -7.47 -5.95
N LEU A 171 10.64 -8.20 -5.07
CA LEU A 171 9.17 -8.21 -5.02
C LEU A 171 8.56 -6.86 -4.64
N TYR A 172 9.26 -6.05 -3.82
CA TYR A 172 8.84 -4.68 -3.53
C TYR A 172 9.20 -3.70 -4.64
N LYS A 173 10.39 -3.84 -5.24
CA LYS A 173 10.88 -2.94 -6.31
C LYS A 173 10.03 -3.05 -7.57
N ASP A 174 9.91 -4.28 -8.06
CA ASP A 174 9.33 -4.61 -9.35
C ASP A 174 8.25 -5.69 -9.15
N PRO A 175 7.15 -5.36 -8.45
CA PRO A 175 6.09 -6.31 -8.21
C PRO A 175 5.45 -6.75 -9.53
N LEU A 176 5.03 -8.01 -9.60
CA LEU A 176 4.26 -8.53 -10.72
C LEU A 176 2.90 -7.82 -10.79
N THR A 177 2.72 -7.03 -11.85
CA THR A 177 1.47 -6.31 -12.19
C THR A 177 1.08 -6.60 -13.64
N SER A 178 -0.10 -6.15 -14.05
CA SER A 178 -0.52 -6.32 -15.45
C SER A 178 0.48 -5.70 -16.46
N TRP A 179 1.15 -4.60 -16.07
CA TRP A 179 2.18 -3.95 -16.90
C TRP A 179 3.45 -4.79 -17.05
N SER A 180 3.77 -5.66 -16.09
CA SER A 180 4.93 -6.55 -16.16
C SER A 180 4.81 -7.56 -17.31
N LEU A 181 3.58 -7.90 -17.72
CA LEU A 181 3.30 -8.82 -18.82
C LEU A 181 3.18 -8.10 -20.18
N GLY A 182 3.58 -6.82 -20.25
CA GLY A 182 3.38 -5.99 -21.44
C GLY A 182 1.91 -5.62 -21.70
N GLN A 183 1.00 -5.99 -20.79
CA GLN A 183 -0.41 -5.62 -20.88
C GLN A 183 -0.60 -4.26 -20.23
N CYS A 184 -0.84 -3.23 -21.04
CA CYS A 184 -1.50 -2.03 -20.52
C CYS A 184 -2.96 -2.40 -20.22
N VAL A 185 -3.56 -1.84 -19.16
CA VAL A 185 -5.01 -1.95 -18.97
C VAL A 185 -5.67 -1.51 -20.28
N PRO A 186 -6.56 -2.32 -20.88
CA PRO A 186 -7.13 -1.99 -22.17
C PRO A 186 -7.71 -0.59 -22.11
N THR A 187 -7.32 0.29 -23.04
CA THR A 187 -7.88 1.65 -23.13
C THR A 187 -9.40 1.60 -23.17
N SER A 188 -9.99 0.54 -23.72
CA SER A 188 -11.43 0.26 -23.70
C SER A 188 -12.02 0.00 -22.32
N ALA A 189 -11.29 -0.65 -21.40
CA ALA A 189 -11.73 -0.87 -20.02
C ALA A 189 -11.63 0.43 -19.19
N VAL A 190 -10.54 1.18 -19.34
CA VAL A 190 -10.39 2.50 -18.69
C VAL A 190 -11.42 3.48 -19.24
N ALA A 191 -11.66 3.48 -20.56
CA ALA A 191 -12.70 4.27 -21.19
C ALA A 191 -14.11 3.81 -20.75
N ALA A 192 -14.35 2.52 -20.53
CA ALA A 192 -15.62 2.05 -19.98
C ALA A 192 -15.83 2.50 -18.51
N TRP A 193 -14.76 2.65 -17.73
CA TRP A 193 -14.84 3.16 -16.35
C TRP A 193 -14.98 4.68 -16.29
N SER A 194 -14.41 5.38 -17.28
CA SER A 194 -14.35 6.85 -17.34
C SER A 194 -15.43 7.48 -18.22
N ALA A 195 -16.09 6.69 -19.07
CA ALA A 195 -17.21 7.16 -19.87
C ALA A 195 -18.32 7.64 -18.91
N PRO A 196 -19.00 8.77 -19.23
CA PRO A 196 -20.28 9.07 -18.62
C PRO A 196 -21.11 7.80 -18.69
N LEU A 197 -21.72 7.41 -17.57
CA LEU A 197 -22.53 6.19 -17.48
C LEU A 197 -23.58 6.25 -18.57
N ALA A 198 -23.27 5.72 -19.76
CA ALA A 198 -24.23 5.62 -20.83
C ALA A 198 -25.39 4.83 -20.24
N PRO A 199 -26.65 5.26 -20.40
CA PRO A 199 -27.79 4.69 -19.68
C PRO A 199 -27.97 3.18 -19.84
N SER A 200 -27.23 2.52 -20.72
CA SER A 200 -27.30 1.09 -21.05
C SER A 200 -26.11 0.24 -20.58
N HIS A 201 -24.89 0.76 -20.41
CA HIS A 201 -23.69 -0.08 -20.19
C HIS A 201 -23.33 -0.33 -18.73
N LEU A 202 -23.84 0.51 -17.81
CA LEU A 202 -23.79 0.32 -16.36
C LEU A 202 -25.18 0.49 -15.73
N ALA A 203 -26.25 0.30 -16.53
CA ALA A 203 -27.60 0.20 -16.02
C ALA A 203 -27.67 -0.94 -15.01
N LEU A 204 -27.64 -0.58 -13.73
CA LEU A 204 -27.80 -1.52 -12.65
C LEU A 204 -29.10 -2.28 -12.89
N SER A 205 -29.00 -3.57 -13.23
CA SER A 205 -30.18 -4.38 -13.50
C SER A 205 -30.91 -4.65 -12.20
N ILE A 206 -31.94 -3.86 -11.93
CA ILE A 206 -32.82 -4.00 -10.76
C ILE A 206 -33.38 -5.42 -10.71
N SER A 207 -33.72 -6.00 -11.87
CA SER A 207 -34.23 -7.37 -11.96
C SER A 207 -33.18 -8.41 -11.56
N HIS A 208 -31.90 -8.21 -11.91
CA HIS A 208 -30.82 -9.09 -11.46
C HIS A 208 -30.55 -8.93 -9.96
N LEU A 209 -30.51 -7.70 -9.44
CA LEU A 209 -30.39 -7.47 -8.00
C LEU A 209 -31.56 -8.10 -7.23
N ALA A 210 -32.78 -7.99 -7.73
CA ALA A 210 -33.96 -8.59 -7.11
C ALA A 210 -33.85 -10.11 -7.03
N ARG A 211 -33.43 -10.77 -8.13
CA ARG A 211 -33.18 -12.22 -8.15
C ARG A 211 -32.05 -12.61 -7.20
N PHE A 212 -30.96 -11.85 -7.19
CA PHE A 212 -29.81 -12.09 -6.31
C PHE A 212 -30.22 -12.00 -4.84
N SER A 213 -30.92 -10.94 -4.43
CA SER A 213 -31.42 -10.77 -3.07
C SER A 213 -32.40 -11.87 -2.66
N PHE A 214 -33.29 -12.29 -3.57
CA PHE A 214 -34.21 -13.41 -3.31
C PHE A 214 -33.46 -14.72 -3.07
N GLN A 215 -32.39 -14.96 -3.84
CA GLN A 215 -31.61 -16.20 -3.79
C GLN A 215 -30.69 -16.25 -2.58
N TYR A 216 -30.03 -15.15 -2.24
CA TYR A 216 -28.91 -15.14 -1.30
C TYR A 216 -29.19 -14.43 0.03
N PHE A 217 -30.17 -13.52 0.11
CA PHE A 217 -30.47 -12.76 1.33
C PHE A 217 -31.81 -13.13 1.97
N ASP A 218 -32.48 -14.16 1.44
CA ASP A 218 -33.79 -14.64 1.90
C ASP A 218 -34.89 -13.56 1.89
N TRP A 219 -34.75 -12.54 1.03
CA TRP A 219 -35.76 -11.50 0.81
C TRP A 219 -36.91 -12.02 -0.07
N ARG A 220 -37.51 -13.14 0.34
CA ARG A 220 -38.49 -13.89 -0.47
C ARG A 220 -39.93 -13.41 -0.29
N ASN A 221 -40.23 -12.84 0.86
CA ASN A 221 -41.55 -12.28 1.15
C ASN A 221 -41.68 -10.89 0.51
N LYS A 222 -42.82 -10.61 -0.14
CA LYS A 222 -43.12 -9.30 -0.76
C LYS A 222 -42.99 -8.10 0.19
N SER A 223 -43.39 -8.24 1.47
CA SER A 223 -43.26 -7.15 2.45
C SER A 223 -41.80 -6.93 2.85
N VAL A 224 -41.06 -8.00 3.13
CA VAL A 224 -39.63 -7.96 3.46
C VAL A 224 -38.85 -7.39 2.28
N PHE A 225 -39.04 -7.92 1.08
CA PHE A 225 -38.39 -7.43 -0.13
C PHE A 225 -38.57 -5.92 -0.32
N LYS A 226 -39.82 -5.41 -0.17
CA LYS A 226 -40.10 -3.97 -0.29
C LYS A 226 -39.37 -3.15 0.77
N ALA A 227 -39.37 -3.61 2.02
CA ALA A 227 -38.71 -2.91 3.12
C ALA A 227 -37.18 -2.85 2.91
N GLU A 228 -36.56 -3.99 2.61
CA GLU A 228 -35.12 -4.11 2.42
C GLU A 228 -34.63 -3.33 1.19
N PHE A 229 -35.35 -3.40 0.06
CA PHE A 229 -35.02 -2.60 -1.13
C PHE A 229 -35.13 -1.09 -0.84
N ALA A 230 -36.17 -0.67 -0.12
CA ALA A 230 -36.34 0.73 0.26
C ALA A 230 -35.24 1.23 1.19
N GLN A 231 -34.80 0.39 2.13
CA GLN A 231 -33.78 0.78 3.10
C GLN A 231 -32.36 0.73 2.53
N HIS A 232 -32.04 -0.28 1.71
CA HIS A 232 -30.64 -0.60 1.37
C HIS A 232 -30.27 -0.42 -0.10
N VAL A 233 -31.24 -0.43 -1.02
CA VAL A 233 -30.97 -0.44 -2.47
C VAL A 233 -31.39 0.87 -3.14
N TRP A 234 -32.62 1.33 -2.91
CA TRP A 234 -33.15 2.54 -3.55
C TRP A 234 -32.34 3.82 -3.30
N PRO A 235 -31.81 4.09 -2.10
CA PRO A 235 -30.98 5.27 -1.88
C PRO A 235 -29.74 5.31 -2.79
N GLY A 236 -29.10 4.15 -3.02
CA GLY A 236 -27.94 4.03 -3.91
C GLY A 236 -28.31 4.22 -5.38
N ILE A 237 -29.43 3.65 -5.82
CA ILE A 237 -29.94 3.81 -7.19
C ILE A 237 -30.29 5.27 -7.47
N LEU A 238 -31.00 5.94 -6.55
CA LEU A 238 -31.35 7.35 -6.69
C LEU A 238 -30.10 8.22 -6.75
N SER A 239 -29.11 7.94 -5.90
CA SER A 239 -27.82 8.65 -5.95
C SER A 239 -27.14 8.47 -7.31
N GLN A 240 -27.07 7.23 -7.83
CA GLN A 240 -26.50 6.95 -9.15
C GLN A 240 -27.24 7.73 -10.24
N MET A 241 -28.57 7.74 -10.22
CA MET A 241 -29.40 8.47 -11.19
C MET A 241 -29.11 9.98 -11.16
N ILE A 242 -28.94 10.57 -9.98
CA ILE A 242 -28.60 11.99 -9.82
C ILE A 242 -27.22 12.28 -10.42
N TYR A 243 -26.21 11.46 -10.11
CA TYR A 243 -24.84 11.68 -10.60
C TYR A 243 -24.66 11.34 -12.08
N SER A 244 -25.50 10.48 -12.67
CA SER A 244 -25.42 10.12 -14.10
C SER A 244 -25.94 11.19 -15.06
N VAL A 245 -26.66 12.21 -14.58
CA VAL A 245 -27.25 13.28 -15.41
C VAL A 245 -26.33 14.50 -15.52
N CYS A 246 -25.29 14.59 -14.69
CA CYS A 246 -24.47 15.79 -14.54
C CYS A 246 -23.18 15.83 -15.38
N TYR A 247 -22.99 14.92 -16.34
CA TYR A 247 -21.83 14.92 -17.27
C TYR A 247 -22.26 14.57 -18.69
#